data_AF-A0AAD7KT02-F1
#
_entry.id   AF-A0AAD7KT02-F1
#
_cell.length_a   1.000
_cell.length_b   1.000
_cell.length_c   1.000
_cell.angle_alpha   90.00
_cell.angle_beta   90.00
_cell.angle_gamma   90.00
#
_symmetry.space_group_name_H-M   'P 1'
#
loop_
_entity.id
_entity.type
_entity.pdbx_description
1 polymer ?
#
loop_
_entity_poly.entity_id
_entity_poly.type
_entity_poly.pdbx_seq_one_letter_code
_entity_poly.pdbx_strand_id
1 'polypeptide(L)'
;MSLLMNHSNTLPICSPTPTNGKLQKDENGVLIFDSTKLQNEPDLPTEFIWPSEDLVGEELNEPLIDLSGVLKGDEEAIATAAELVRTAYSTESLHVVDYLKSVLGQEFTHTGWVYQRYCEAMGELSQVLLELLAISLGVDSSHYKEFFKDARSIMRCNYYPPCKSSGLTFGTGPHCDPTSLTILYQDDIGGLEVFTDNKWKAVRPQLDALVINIGDTFMALTDGKYKSCLHRALVNQDIERRSLAFFLCPKHDKVVRPPKDLFGIKEPRKYPDFTWSDFLGFTQNCYRI
;
A
#
# COMPACT_ATOMS: atom_id res chain seq x y z
N MET A 1 10.64 -5.25 -11.07
CA MET A 1 9.60 -4.50 -10.32
C MET A 1 8.40 -4.31 -11.23
N SER A 2 7.17 -4.63 -10.82
CA SER A 2 5.98 -4.37 -11.64
C SER A 2 5.29 -3.11 -11.14
N LEU A 3 5.16 -2.10 -12.00
CA LEU A 3 4.47 -0.84 -11.68
C LEU A 3 3.03 -0.95 -12.19
N LEU A 4 2.05 -0.95 -11.28
CA LEU A 4 0.65 -1.00 -11.64
C LEU A 4 0.17 0.42 -11.93
N MET A 5 -0.11 0.73 -13.19
CA MET A 5 -0.69 2.01 -13.61
C MET A 5 -2.03 1.75 -14.28
N ASN A 6 -3.12 1.97 -13.56
CA ASN A 6 -4.45 1.80 -14.12
C ASN A 6 -4.76 2.97 -15.10
N HIS A 7 -5.21 2.68 -16.32
CA HIS A 7 -5.64 3.70 -17.29
C HIS A 7 -7.16 3.93 -17.31
N SER A 8 -7.93 3.17 -16.52
CA SER A 8 -9.39 3.17 -16.61
C SER A 8 -10.06 4.00 -15.48
N ASN A 9 -11.07 4.78 -15.85
CA ASN A 9 -11.93 5.52 -14.92
C ASN A 9 -13.04 4.58 -14.43
N THR A 10 -13.00 4.12 -13.18
CA THR A 10 -14.05 3.25 -12.63
C THR A 10 -14.63 3.82 -11.35
N LEU A 11 -15.97 3.81 -11.29
CA LEU A 11 -16.84 4.27 -10.21
C LEU A 11 -16.72 3.37 -8.96
N PRO A 12 -17.12 3.84 -7.76
CA PRO A 12 -17.05 3.02 -6.54
C PRO A 12 -18.05 1.86 -6.59
N ILE A 13 -17.57 0.66 -6.28
CA ILE A 13 -18.36 -0.56 -6.02
C ILE A 13 -18.61 -0.62 -4.52
N CYS A 14 -19.86 -0.86 -4.09
CA CYS A 14 -20.26 -0.92 -2.68
C CYS A 14 -19.74 -2.18 -1.98
N SER A 15 -19.15 -2.07 -0.78
CA SER A 15 -19.03 -3.23 0.12
C SER A 15 -20.36 -3.63 0.75
N PRO A 16 -20.49 -4.87 1.23
CA PRO A 16 -21.62 -5.29 2.06
C PRO A 16 -21.64 -4.58 3.42
N THR A 17 -22.81 -4.07 3.81
CA THR A 17 -23.05 -3.46 5.12
C THR A 17 -22.97 -4.54 6.23
N PRO A 18 -22.25 -4.32 7.34
CA PRO A 18 -22.21 -5.30 8.42
C PRO A 18 -23.57 -5.43 9.11
N THR A 19 -24.17 -6.63 9.10
CA THR A 19 -25.35 -6.93 9.92
C THR A 19 -24.93 -7.63 11.22
N ASN A 20 -24.74 -6.85 12.29
CA ASN A 20 -24.90 -7.24 13.70
C ASN A 20 -24.24 -8.56 14.21
N GLY A 21 -23.10 -9.01 13.69
CA GLY A 21 -22.24 -9.98 14.37
C GLY A 21 -21.42 -9.36 15.50
N LYS A 22 -21.50 -9.90 16.72
CA LYS A 22 -20.67 -9.46 17.87
C LYS A 22 -19.21 -9.89 17.68
N LEU A 23 -18.37 -9.02 17.12
CA LEU A 23 -16.92 -9.16 17.20
C LEU A 23 -16.46 -9.06 18.66
N GLN A 24 -15.69 -10.03 19.14
CA GLN A 24 -15.15 -10.03 20.50
C GLN A 24 -14.02 -9.00 20.60
N LYS A 25 -14.07 -8.19 21.65
CA LYS A 25 -13.02 -7.25 22.02
C LYS A 25 -12.27 -7.81 23.22
N ASP A 26 -10.96 -7.61 23.27
CA ASP A 26 -10.20 -7.88 24.49
C ASP A 26 -10.52 -6.86 25.59
N GLU A 27 -9.89 -7.05 26.74
CA GLU A 27 -10.00 -6.19 27.92
C GLU A 27 -9.60 -4.73 27.66
N ASN A 28 -8.90 -4.44 26.57
CA ASN A 28 -8.50 -3.11 26.12
C ASN A 28 -9.38 -2.55 24.99
N GLY A 29 -10.42 -3.28 24.57
CA GLY A 29 -11.31 -2.86 23.51
C GLY A 29 -10.79 -3.13 22.09
N VAL A 30 -9.68 -3.84 21.94
CA VAL A 30 -9.11 -4.25 20.65
C VAL A 30 -9.93 -5.40 20.10
N LEU A 31 -10.40 -5.28 18.85
CA LEU A 31 -11.08 -6.36 18.15
C LEU A 31 -10.07 -7.48 17.91
N ILE A 32 -10.21 -8.59 18.64
CA ILE A 32 -9.38 -9.78 18.44
C ILE A 32 -10.17 -10.74 17.55
N PHE A 33 -9.68 -10.88 16.31
CA PHE A 33 -10.17 -11.91 15.40
C PHE A 33 -9.26 -13.13 15.50
N ASP A 34 -9.77 -14.19 16.12
CA ASP A 34 -9.08 -15.47 16.17
C ASP A 34 -9.23 -16.18 14.82
N SER A 35 -8.19 -16.07 13.98
CA SER A 35 -8.15 -16.70 12.65
C SER A 35 -8.30 -18.22 12.67
N THR A 36 -8.03 -18.89 13.81
CA THR A 36 -8.21 -20.34 13.94
C THR A 36 -9.69 -20.75 13.95
N LYS A 37 -10.60 -19.81 14.24
CA LYS A 37 -12.05 -20.05 14.17
C LYS A 37 -12.53 -20.18 12.72
N LEU A 38 -12.03 -19.35 11.79
CA LEU A 38 -12.39 -19.48 10.36
C LEU A 38 -11.90 -20.78 9.72
N GLN A 39 -10.82 -21.36 10.24
CA GLN A 39 -10.29 -22.62 9.71
C GLN A 39 -11.17 -23.83 10.07
N ASN A 40 -11.92 -23.73 11.17
CA ASN A 40 -12.66 -24.85 11.76
C ASN A 40 -14.19 -24.71 11.67
N GLU A 41 -14.73 -23.51 11.43
CA GLU A 41 -16.17 -23.29 11.25
C GLU A 41 -16.63 -23.75 9.85
N PRO A 42 -17.74 -24.51 9.73
CA PRO A 42 -18.25 -25.00 8.45
C PRO A 42 -18.89 -23.90 7.60
N ASP A 43 -19.40 -22.83 8.23
CA ASP A 43 -20.08 -21.71 7.58
C ASP A 43 -19.38 -20.38 7.87
N LEU A 44 -19.18 -19.55 6.83
CA LEU A 44 -18.64 -18.19 6.98
C LEU A 44 -19.65 -17.28 7.71
N PRO A 45 -19.21 -16.46 8.68
CA PRO A 45 -20.07 -15.41 9.22
C PRO A 45 -20.53 -14.47 8.09
N THR A 46 -21.78 -14.02 8.16
CA THR A 46 -22.42 -13.26 7.07
C THR A 46 -21.69 -11.96 6.71
N GLU A 47 -20.95 -11.37 7.65
CA GLU A 47 -20.15 -10.15 7.43
C GLU A 47 -18.96 -10.38 6.48
N PHE A 48 -18.59 -11.64 6.24
CA PHE A 48 -17.50 -12.02 5.36
C PHE A 48 -17.99 -12.50 3.99
N ILE A 49 -19.30 -12.58 3.74
CA ILE A 49 -19.86 -13.04 2.48
C ILE A 49 -20.02 -11.86 1.50
N TRP A 50 -19.36 -11.95 0.35
CA TRP A 50 -19.40 -10.94 -0.73
C TRP A 50 -20.31 -11.35 -1.89
N PRO A 51 -20.89 -10.39 -2.64
CA PRO A 51 -21.72 -10.68 -3.82
C PRO A 51 -20.95 -11.44 -4.91
N SER A 52 -21.62 -12.37 -5.60
CA SER A 52 -20.96 -13.27 -6.57
C SER A 52 -20.44 -12.57 -7.83
N GLU A 53 -21.01 -11.41 -8.18
CA GLU A 53 -20.61 -10.61 -9.35
C GLU A 53 -19.20 -10.05 -9.20
N ASP A 54 -18.68 -9.94 -7.98
CA ASP A 54 -17.35 -9.42 -7.74
C ASP A 54 -16.26 -10.48 -7.99
N LEU A 55 -16.50 -11.78 -7.84
CA LEU A 55 -15.45 -12.80 -7.65
C LEU A 55 -14.66 -13.26 -8.89
N VAL A 56 -14.87 -12.66 -10.06
CA VAL A 56 -14.27 -13.14 -11.33
C VAL A 56 -13.09 -12.27 -11.75
N GLY A 57 -11.91 -12.87 -11.92
CA GLY A 57 -10.70 -12.21 -12.41
C GLY A 57 -10.03 -12.92 -13.60
N GLU A 58 -9.45 -12.13 -14.50
CA GLU A 58 -8.51 -12.56 -15.54
C GLU A 58 -7.07 -12.33 -15.06
N GLU A 59 -6.07 -12.42 -15.91
CA GLU A 59 -4.67 -12.25 -15.50
C GLU A 59 -4.06 -10.96 -16.05
N LEU A 60 -3.21 -10.29 -15.26
CA LEU A 60 -2.60 -9.02 -15.62
C LEU A 60 -1.19 -9.18 -16.20
N ASN A 61 -0.94 -8.56 -17.36
CA ASN A 61 0.39 -8.49 -17.98
C ASN A 61 0.96 -7.06 -17.88
N GLU A 62 1.57 -6.70 -16.75
CA GLU A 62 2.29 -5.42 -16.59
C GLU A 62 3.79 -5.56 -16.90
N PRO A 63 4.44 -4.50 -17.41
CA PRO A 63 5.87 -4.53 -17.68
C PRO A 63 6.69 -4.58 -16.38
N LEU A 64 7.73 -5.41 -16.39
CA LEU A 64 8.78 -5.37 -15.40
C LEU A 64 9.70 -4.17 -15.69
N ILE A 65 9.79 -3.26 -14.73
CA ILE A 65 10.78 -2.19 -14.69
C ILE A 65 12.01 -2.73 -13.95
N ASP A 66 13.14 -2.79 -14.65
CA ASP A 66 14.45 -3.08 -14.08
C ASP A 66 15.08 -1.79 -13.54
N LEU A 67 15.22 -1.70 -12.21
CA LEU A 67 15.88 -0.58 -11.55
C LEU A 67 17.39 -0.79 -11.39
N SER A 68 17.95 -1.90 -11.85
CA SER A 68 19.36 -2.22 -11.65
C SER A 68 20.29 -1.15 -12.23
N GLY A 69 19.93 -0.51 -13.34
CA GLY A 69 20.70 0.62 -13.91
C GLY A 69 20.63 1.91 -13.09
N VAL A 70 19.54 2.13 -12.35
CA VAL A 70 19.32 3.32 -11.50
C VAL A 70 20.01 3.14 -10.14
N LEU A 71 19.95 1.92 -9.58
CA LEU A 71 20.53 1.58 -8.28
C LEU A 71 22.06 1.38 -8.32
N LYS A 72 22.68 1.27 -9.51
CA LYS A 72 24.12 0.96 -9.67
C LYS A 72 25.05 2.19 -9.81
N GLY A 73 24.56 3.42 -9.84
CA GLY A 73 25.35 4.55 -10.35
C GLY A 73 25.97 5.49 -9.30
N ASP A 74 27.14 5.11 -8.73
CA ASP A 74 28.17 5.91 -8.00
C ASP A 74 28.45 5.47 -6.54
N GLU A 75 29.61 4.83 -6.32
CA GLU A 75 30.10 4.36 -5.01
C GLU A 75 30.37 5.49 -4.01
N GLU A 76 30.72 6.69 -4.49
CA GLU A 76 31.00 7.86 -3.64
C GLU A 76 29.71 8.51 -3.13
N ALA A 77 28.64 8.44 -3.92
CA ALA A 77 27.29 8.84 -3.54
C ALA A 77 26.66 7.87 -2.52
N ILE A 78 26.92 6.57 -2.65
CA ILE A 78 26.50 5.54 -1.68
C ILE A 78 27.18 5.77 -0.32
N ALA A 79 28.48 6.07 -0.30
CA ALA A 79 29.23 6.39 0.92
C ALA A 79 28.72 7.69 1.59
N THR A 80 28.40 8.71 0.78
CA THR A 80 27.85 9.99 1.25
C THR A 80 26.42 9.85 1.77
N ALA A 81 25.57 9.06 1.10
CA ALA A 81 24.22 8.74 1.56
C ALA A 81 24.23 7.94 2.87
N ALA A 82 25.14 6.96 3.01
CA ALA A 82 25.31 6.20 4.25
C ALA A 82 25.75 7.09 5.44
N GLU A 83 26.56 8.13 5.19
CA GLU A 83 26.99 9.08 6.22
C GLU A 83 25.89 10.10 6.60
N LEU A 84 25.11 10.55 5.61
CA LEU A 84 23.93 11.40 5.84
C LEU A 84 22.84 10.63 6.62
N VAL A 85 22.66 9.34 6.36
CA VAL A 85 21.79 8.45 7.14
C VAL A 85 22.29 8.30 8.59
N ARG A 86 23.60 8.15 8.81
CA ARG A 86 24.18 8.12 10.17
C ARG A 86 23.96 9.42 10.97
N THR A 87 23.90 10.56 10.29
CA THR A 87 23.83 11.88 10.94
C THR A 87 22.40 12.39 11.10
N ALA A 88 21.47 11.98 10.22
CA ALA A 88 20.07 12.42 10.25
C ALA A 88 19.18 11.67 11.27
N TYR A 89 19.62 10.53 11.80
CA TYR A 89 18.82 9.69 12.71
C TYR A 89 18.95 10.00 14.21
N SER A 90 19.32 11.22 14.59
CA SER A 90 19.34 11.68 15.99
C SER A 90 18.07 12.43 16.43
N THR A 91 16.92 12.17 15.81
CA THR A 91 15.64 12.67 16.31
C THR A 91 14.70 11.51 16.54
N GLU A 92 14.46 11.22 17.83
CA GLU A 92 13.53 10.24 18.44
C GLU A 92 12.54 9.61 17.44
N SER A 93 13.02 8.64 16.67
CA SER A 93 12.19 7.74 15.88
C SER A 93 12.03 6.49 16.73
N LEU A 94 10.78 6.08 17.00
CA LEU A 94 10.53 4.80 17.66
C LEU A 94 11.10 3.71 16.74
N HIS A 95 12.27 3.17 17.07
CA HIS A 95 12.87 2.12 16.25
C HIS A 95 11.90 0.94 16.18
N VAL A 96 11.65 0.41 14.99
CA VAL A 96 10.74 -0.73 14.76
C VAL A 96 11.13 -1.91 15.66
N VAL A 97 12.43 -2.07 15.91
CA VAL A 97 12.96 -3.04 16.88
C VAL A 97 12.50 -2.78 18.30
N ASP A 98 12.48 -1.54 18.77
CA ASP A 98 12.02 -1.19 20.12
C ASP A 98 10.52 -1.33 20.26
N TYR A 99 9.75 -0.99 19.21
CA TYR A 99 8.33 -1.29 19.16
C TYR A 99 8.07 -2.79 19.30
N LEU A 100 8.71 -3.63 18.47
CA LEU A 100 8.51 -5.08 18.52
C LEU A 100 8.98 -5.69 19.84
N LYS A 101 10.08 -5.21 20.42
CA LYS A 101 10.52 -5.62 21.77
C LYS A 101 9.49 -5.25 22.84
N SER A 102 8.93 -4.04 22.77
CA SER A 102 7.96 -3.58 23.77
C SER A 102 6.61 -4.30 23.68
N VAL A 103 6.18 -4.66 22.48
CA VAL A 103 4.86 -5.28 22.23
C VAL A 103 4.92 -6.81 22.30
N LEU A 104 5.97 -7.44 21.77
CA LEU A 104 6.04 -8.89 21.62
C LEU A 104 7.05 -9.57 22.55
N GLY A 105 7.99 -8.83 23.12
CA GLY A 105 9.03 -9.38 24.01
C GLY A 105 10.44 -9.30 23.45
N GLN A 106 11.44 -9.46 24.33
CA GLN A 106 12.85 -9.29 23.99
C GLN A 106 13.36 -10.34 22.99
N GLU A 107 12.76 -11.52 22.95
CA GLU A 107 13.04 -12.59 22.00
C GLU A 107 12.77 -12.18 20.54
N PHE A 108 11.91 -11.19 20.31
CA PHE A 108 11.63 -10.65 18.97
C PHE A 108 12.64 -9.59 18.53
N THR A 109 13.73 -9.36 19.26
CA THR A 109 14.76 -8.37 18.90
C THR A 109 15.30 -8.60 17.48
N HIS A 110 15.62 -9.85 17.12
CA HIS A 110 16.14 -10.15 15.78
C HIS A 110 15.11 -9.83 14.69
N THR A 111 13.87 -10.28 14.88
CA THR A 111 12.72 -9.95 14.01
C THR A 111 12.55 -8.43 13.89
N GLY A 112 12.68 -7.71 15.00
CA GLY A 112 12.71 -6.25 15.06
C GLY A 112 13.71 -5.61 14.11
N TRP A 113 14.95 -6.10 14.12
CA TRP A 113 15.98 -5.64 13.21
C TRP A 113 15.70 -5.95 11.75
N VAL A 114 15.14 -7.12 11.44
CA VAL A 114 14.74 -7.47 10.07
C VAL A 114 13.72 -6.47 9.53
N TYR A 115 12.67 -6.20 10.30
CA TYR A 115 11.64 -5.24 9.90
C TYR A 115 12.15 -3.80 9.86
N GLN A 116 13.03 -3.40 10.78
CA GLN A 116 13.68 -2.09 10.73
C GLN A 116 14.42 -1.90 9.40
N ARG A 117 15.29 -2.86 9.04
CA ARG A 117 16.06 -2.82 7.78
C ARG A 117 15.16 -2.86 6.55
N TYR A 118 14.07 -3.62 6.59
CA TYR A 118 13.09 -3.64 5.52
C TYR A 118 12.45 -2.26 5.34
N CYS A 119 11.98 -1.62 6.42
CA CYS A 119 11.40 -0.28 6.37
C CYS A 119 12.38 0.78 5.85
N GLU A 120 13.65 0.72 6.26
CA GLU A 120 14.72 1.59 5.78
C GLU A 120 14.93 1.42 4.27
N ALA A 121 15.08 0.18 3.80
CA ALA A 121 15.25 -0.12 2.38
C ALA A 121 14.04 0.29 1.53
N MET A 122 12.81 0.12 2.03
CA MET A 122 11.61 0.59 1.34
C MET A 122 11.52 2.12 1.33
N GLY A 123 12.01 2.78 2.38
CA GLY A 123 12.17 4.23 2.44
C GLY A 123 13.11 4.73 1.34
N GLU A 124 14.29 4.14 1.21
CA GLU A 124 15.27 4.46 0.16
C GLU A 124 14.69 4.21 -1.24
N LEU A 125 14.07 3.04 -1.45
CA LEU A 125 13.40 2.72 -2.72
C LEU A 125 12.31 3.74 -3.05
N SER A 126 11.52 4.16 -2.07
CA SER A 126 10.47 5.17 -2.30
C SER A 126 11.05 6.48 -2.82
N GLN A 127 12.22 6.92 -2.35
CA GLN A 127 12.88 8.13 -2.84
C GLN A 127 13.28 8.01 -4.31
N VAL A 128 13.80 6.85 -4.73
CA VAL A 128 14.11 6.55 -6.13
C VAL A 128 12.84 6.58 -6.98
N LEU A 129 11.76 5.98 -6.49
CA LEU A 129 10.48 5.96 -7.20
C LEU A 129 9.88 7.35 -7.38
N LEU A 130 9.92 8.20 -6.35
CA LEU A 130 9.45 9.58 -6.42
C LEU A 130 10.21 10.40 -7.46
N GLU A 131 11.52 10.18 -7.57
CA GLU A 131 12.37 10.82 -8.57
C GLU A 131 11.97 10.41 -9.99
N LEU A 132 11.80 9.11 -10.23
CA LEU A 132 11.36 8.57 -11.52
C LEU A 132 9.96 9.08 -11.89
N LEU A 133 9.04 9.15 -10.92
CA LEU A 133 7.71 9.70 -11.11
C LEU A 133 7.75 11.19 -11.46
N ALA A 134 8.62 11.98 -10.81
CA ALA A 134 8.82 13.39 -11.16
C ALA A 134 9.32 13.57 -12.60
N ILE A 135 10.38 12.85 -12.97
CA ILE A 135 10.97 12.88 -14.32
C ILE A 135 9.94 12.50 -15.38
N SER A 136 9.18 11.43 -15.14
CA SER A 136 8.14 10.94 -16.07
C SER A 136 7.02 11.96 -16.33
N LEU A 137 6.75 12.83 -15.35
CA LEU A 137 5.72 13.87 -15.43
C LEU A 137 6.25 15.19 -16.02
N GLY A 138 7.56 15.26 -16.31
CA GLY A 138 8.23 16.46 -16.81
C GLY A 138 8.37 17.58 -15.78
N VAL A 139 8.30 17.26 -14.48
CA VAL A 139 8.57 18.20 -13.39
C VAL A 139 9.99 18.00 -12.86
N ASP A 140 10.46 18.94 -12.03
CA ASP A 140 11.79 18.83 -11.40
C ASP A 140 11.95 17.51 -10.64
N SER A 141 13.08 16.81 -10.84
CA SER A 141 13.31 15.47 -10.28
C SER A 141 13.33 15.46 -8.75
N SER A 142 13.64 16.58 -8.08
CA SER A 142 13.59 16.68 -6.63
C SER A 142 12.19 16.98 -6.09
N HIS A 143 11.24 17.41 -6.95
CA HIS A 143 9.96 17.98 -6.52
C HIS A 143 9.21 17.10 -5.51
N TYR A 144 9.02 15.81 -5.85
CA TYR A 144 8.31 14.90 -4.97
C TYR A 144 9.17 14.45 -3.79
N LYS A 145 10.49 14.28 -3.94
CA LYS A 145 11.39 13.97 -2.82
C LYS A 145 11.32 15.07 -1.74
N GLU A 146 11.30 16.33 -2.15
CA GLU A 146 11.15 17.47 -1.25
C GLU A 146 9.76 17.51 -0.59
N PHE A 147 8.70 17.17 -1.34
CA PHE A 147 7.36 17.07 -0.78
C PHE A 147 7.28 16.02 0.34
N PHE A 148 7.92 14.86 0.14
CA PHE A 148 7.94 13.71 1.04
C PHE A 148 9.15 13.66 1.99
N LYS A 149 9.95 14.72 2.12
CA LYS A 149 11.15 14.73 2.99
C LYS A 149 10.85 14.48 4.47
N ASP A 150 9.65 14.87 4.91
CA ASP A 150 9.10 14.71 6.25
C ASP A 150 7.94 13.71 6.27
N ALA A 151 7.89 12.82 5.27
CA ALA A 151 6.90 11.76 5.17
C ALA A 151 6.96 10.81 6.36
N ARG A 152 5.84 10.14 6.60
CA ARG A 152 5.75 9.00 7.49
C ARG A 152 5.47 7.76 6.68
N SER A 153 5.99 6.63 7.14
CA SER A 153 5.72 5.34 6.52
C SER A 153 4.95 4.45 7.45
N ILE A 154 4.08 3.62 6.88
CA ILE A 154 3.33 2.60 7.61
C ILE A 154 3.70 1.26 7.00
N MET A 155 4.02 0.29 7.84
CA MET A 155 4.19 -1.09 7.40
C MET A 155 3.02 -1.93 7.91
N ARG A 156 2.40 -2.70 7.01
CA ARG A 156 1.31 -3.63 7.33
C ARG A 156 1.72 -5.03 6.93
N CYS A 157 1.74 -5.93 7.91
CA CYS A 157 1.96 -7.36 7.70
C CYS A 157 0.59 -8.02 7.57
N ASN A 158 0.30 -8.59 6.40
CA ASN A 158 -0.97 -9.28 6.17
C ASN A 158 -0.74 -10.79 6.21
N TYR A 159 -1.57 -11.48 6.98
CA TYR A 159 -1.66 -12.93 7.04
C TYR A 159 -3.07 -13.36 6.64
N TYR A 160 -3.18 -14.18 5.61
CA TYR A 160 -4.44 -14.66 5.06
C TYR A 160 -4.51 -16.17 5.28
N PRO A 161 -5.28 -16.66 6.26
CA PRO A 161 -5.40 -18.10 6.51
C PRO A 161 -6.12 -18.81 5.36
N PRO A 162 -5.91 -20.14 5.19
CA PRO A 162 -6.77 -20.96 4.36
C PRO A 162 -8.24 -20.82 4.76
N CYS A 163 -9.13 -20.73 3.78
CA CYS A 163 -10.56 -20.54 3.96
C CYS A 163 -11.33 -21.45 3.00
N LYS A 164 -12.04 -22.45 3.54
CA LYS A 164 -12.82 -23.42 2.75
C LYS A 164 -13.87 -22.76 1.85
N SER A 165 -14.39 -21.63 2.27
CA SER A 165 -15.40 -20.85 1.55
C SER A 165 -14.78 -19.64 0.84
N SER A 166 -13.56 -19.79 0.33
CA SER A 166 -12.80 -18.74 -0.37
C SER A 166 -13.55 -18.11 -1.54
N GLY A 167 -14.45 -18.86 -2.20
CA GLY A 167 -15.33 -18.34 -3.24
C GLY A 167 -16.50 -17.49 -2.74
N LEU A 168 -16.52 -17.11 -1.46
CA LEU A 168 -17.54 -16.23 -0.88
C LEU A 168 -16.92 -15.05 -0.15
N THR A 169 -15.60 -14.97 0.00
CA THR A 169 -14.95 -13.96 0.84
C THR A 169 -13.65 -13.44 0.27
N PHE A 170 -13.26 -12.25 0.72
CA PHE A 170 -11.96 -11.67 0.43
C PHE A 170 -11.12 -11.58 1.70
N GLY A 171 -9.82 -11.72 1.55
CA GLY A 171 -8.86 -11.38 2.59
C GLY A 171 -8.82 -9.87 2.82
N THR A 172 -8.96 -9.10 1.73
CA THR A 172 -9.18 -7.66 1.79
C THR A 172 -10.09 -7.29 0.62
N GLY A 173 -11.24 -6.66 0.91
CA GLY A 173 -12.21 -6.28 -0.11
C GLY A 173 -11.68 -5.23 -1.10
N PRO A 174 -12.43 -4.95 -2.18
CA PRO A 174 -12.14 -3.88 -3.14
C PRO A 174 -11.90 -2.53 -2.45
N HIS A 175 -10.74 -1.92 -2.71
CA HIS A 175 -10.42 -0.58 -2.21
C HIS A 175 -9.33 0.09 -3.06
N CYS A 176 -9.23 1.41 -2.93
CA CYS A 176 -8.06 2.17 -3.33
C CYS A 176 -7.23 2.51 -2.09
N ASP A 177 -5.92 2.65 -2.25
CA ASP A 177 -5.06 3.08 -1.15
C ASP A 177 -5.20 4.59 -0.96
N PRO A 178 -5.58 5.09 0.23
CA PRO A 178 -5.63 6.53 0.47
C PRO A 178 -4.25 7.18 0.54
N THR A 179 -3.18 6.37 0.63
CA THR A 179 -1.79 6.82 0.77
C THR A 179 -1.21 7.30 -0.57
N SER A 180 0.08 7.61 -0.64
CA SER A 180 0.68 8.11 -1.90
C SER A 180 1.24 6.99 -2.77
N LEU A 181 2.02 6.11 -2.17
CA LEU A 181 2.70 5.01 -2.85
C LEU A 181 2.68 3.80 -1.93
N THR A 182 2.32 2.65 -2.48
CA THR A 182 2.40 1.36 -1.80
C THR A 182 3.47 0.50 -2.47
N ILE A 183 4.41 -0.01 -1.66
CA ILE A 183 5.41 -0.98 -2.07
C ILE A 183 5.05 -2.30 -1.40
N LEU A 184 4.69 -3.29 -2.21
CA LEU A 184 4.15 -4.55 -1.76
C LEU A 184 5.10 -5.70 -2.09
N TYR A 185 5.60 -6.35 -1.05
CA TYR A 185 6.12 -7.71 -1.15
C TYR A 185 4.98 -8.71 -0.99
N GLN A 186 4.99 -9.74 -1.83
CA GLN A 186 4.01 -10.82 -1.80
C GLN A 186 4.74 -12.15 -1.95
N ASP A 187 4.23 -13.18 -1.30
CA ASP A 187 4.73 -14.55 -1.44
C ASP A 187 4.30 -15.18 -2.78
N ASP A 188 4.69 -16.44 -2.98
CA ASP A 188 4.44 -17.17 -4.23
C ASP A 188 3.00 -17.69 -4.38
N ILE A 189 2.10 -17.39 -3.42
CA ILE A 189 0.72 -17.88 -3.42
C ILE A 189 -0.18 -17.01 -4.30
N GLY A 190 0.13 -15.73 -4.46
CA GLY A 190 -0.68 -14.80 -5.25
C GLY A 190 -1.98 -14.42 -4.55
N GLY A 191 -2.97 -13.94 -5.28
CA GLY A 191 -4.27 -13.51 -4.72
C GLY A 191 -4.47 -12.00 -4.66
N LEU A 192 -3.48 -11.19 -5.02
CA LEU A 192 -3.73 -9.78 -5.33
C LEU A 192 -4.45 -9.68 -6.67
N GLU A 193 -5.56 -8.94 -6.70
CA GLU A 193 -6.23 -8.57 -7.95
C GLU A 193 -6.42 -7.07 -8.04
N VAL A 194 -6.31 -6.54 -9.26
CA VAL A 194 -6.56 -5.13 -9.59
C VAL A 194 -7.71 -5.02 -10.57
N PHE A 195 -8.52 -3.97 -10.45
CA PHE A 195 -9.60 -3.71 -11.38
C PHE A 195 -9.14 -2.78 -12.50
N THR A 196 -9.04 -3.31 -13.72
CA THR A 196 -8.64 -2.55 -14.91
C THR A 196 -9.30 -3.12 -16.16
N ASP A 197 -9.53 -2.28 -17.16
CA ASP A 197 -10.32 -2.62 -18.36
C ASP A 197 -11.71 -3.20 -18.03
N ASN A 198 -12.34 -2.66 -16.98
CA ASN A 198 -13.63 -3.10 -16.43
C ASN A 198 -13.65 -4.57 -15.97
N LYS A 199 -12.50 -5.13 -15.60
CA LYS A 199 -12.38 -6.50 -15.10
C LYS A 199 -11.39 -6.57 -13.95
N TRP A 200 -11.59 -7.52 -13.04
CA TRP A 200 -10.54 -7.88 -12.11
C TRP A 200 -9.44 -8.64 -12.86
N LYS A 201 -8.18 -8.34 -12.54
CA LYS A 201 -7.01 -9.02 -13.09
C LYS A 201 -6.04 -9.38 -11.97
N ALA A 202 -5.67 -10.65 -11.92
CA ALA A 202 -4.71 -11.19 -10.96
C ALA A 202 -3.30 -10.68 -11.26
N VAL A 203 -2.62 -10.23 -10.21
CA VAL A 203 -1.21 -9.87 -10.23
C VAL A 203 -0.44 -11.12 -9.82
N ARG A 204 0.23 -11.76 -10.79
CA ARG A 204 1.05 -12.95 -10.50
C ARG A 204 2.28 -12.56 -9.68
N PRO A 205 2.58 -13.29 -8.58
CA PRO A 205 3.86 -13.18 -7.93
C PRO A 205 5.00 -13.39 -8.93
N GLN A 206 6.03 -12.56 -8.81
CA GLN A 206 7.26 -12.69 -9.58
C GLN A 206 8.40 -12.76 -8.59
N LEU A 207 9.26 -13.77 -8.76
CA LEU A 207 10.45 -13.93 -7.94
C LEU A 207 11.30 -12.64 -8.01
N ASP A 208 11.80 -12.20 -6.86
CA ASP A 208 12.61 -10.99 -6.72
C ASP A 208 11.95 -9.69 -7.20
N ALA A 209 10.61 -9.65 -7.23
CA ALA A 209 9.86 -8.45 -7.60
C ALA A 209 9.04 -7.89 -6.45
N LEU A 210 8.96 -6.56 -6.43
CA LEU A 210 7.99 -5.80 -5.66
C LEU A 210 6.88 -5.30 -6.59
N VAL A 211 5.68 -5.23 -6.05
CA VAL A 211 4.52 -4.61 -6.70
C VAL A 211 4.38 -3.18 -6.19
N ILE A 212 4.32 -2.23 -7.12
CA ILE A 212 4.19 -0.81 -6.80
C ILE A 212 2.81 -0.32 -7.21
N ASN A 213 2.07 0.25 -6.27
CA ASN A 213 0.75 0.83 -6.49
C ASN A 213 0.75 2.33 -6.18
N ILE A 214 0.09 3.10 -7.04
CA ILE A 214 -0.20 4.51 -6.81
C ILE A 214 -1.47 4.62 -5.97
N GLY A 215 -1.44 5.44 -4.92
CA GLY A 215 -2.62 5.71 -4.10
C GLY A 215 -3.29 7.05 -4.44
N ASP A 216 -4.44 7.29 -3.81
CA ASP A 216 -5.30 8.44 -4.08
C ASP A 216 -4.59 9.77 -3.81
N THR A 217 -3.70 9.81 -2.82
CA THR A 217 -2.95 11.04 -2.52
C THR A 217 -2.04 11.42 -3.67
N PHE A 218 -1.34 10.45 -4.28
CA PHE A 218 -0.43 10.75 -5.40
C PHE A 218 -1.19 10.97 -6.71
N MET A 219 -2.35 10.31 -6.88
CA MET A 219 -3.31 10.68 -7.93
C MET A 219 -3.71 12.16 -7.81
N ALA A 220 -4.06 12.64 -6.62
CA ALA A 220 -4.40 14.05 -6.40
C ALA A 220 -3.19 14.99 -6.61
N LEU A 221 -1.98 14.60 -6.16
CA LEU A 221 -0.73 15.36 -6.43
C LEU A 221 -0.39 15.48 -7.91
N THR A 222 -0.98 14.65 -8.75
CA THR A 222 -0.71 14.63 -10.19
C THR A 222 -1.94 15.05 -10.99
N ASP A 223 -2.94 15.61 -10.32
CA ASP A 223 -4.24 15.99 -10.87
C ASP A 223 -4.89 14.89 -11.73
N GLY A 224 -4.71 13.64 -11.29
CA GLY A 224 -5.25 12.46 -11.92
C GLY A 224 -4.50 12.00 -13.17
N LYS A 225 -3.28 12.48 -13.43
CA LYS A 225 -2.39 11.92 -14.47
C LYS A 225 -1.98 10.49 -14.13
N TYR A 226 -1.54 10.26 -12.90
CA TYR A 226 -1.45 8.90 -12.36
C TYR A 226 -2.76 8.52 -11.69
N LYS A 227 -3.17 7.26 -11.83
CA LYS A 227 -4.43 6.76 -11.26
C LYS A 227 -4.15 5.90 -10.06
N SER A 228 -4.99 6.08 -9.05
CA SER A 228 -5.09 5.15 -7.95
C SER A 228 -5.76 3.86 -8.41
N CYS A 229 -5.18 2.72 -8.04
CA CYS A 229 -5.69 1.42 -8.50
C CYS A 229 -6.69 0.83 -7.50
N LEU A 230 -7.92 0.58 -7.97
CA LEU A 230 -8.87 -0.27 -7.24
C LEU A 230 -8.32 -1.69 -7.23
N HIS A 231 -8.18 -2.27 -6.05
CA HIS A 231 -7.56 -3.58 -5.87
C HIS A 231 -8.16 -4.33 -4.68
N ARG A 232 -7.94 -5.64 -4.62
CA ARG A 232 -8.39 -6.53 -3.54
C ARG A 232 -7.42 -7.69 -3.31
N ALA A 233 -7.59 -8.39 -2.19
CA ALA A 233 -6.84 -9.62 -1.91
C ALA A 233 -7.79 -10.79 -1.69
N LEU A 234 -7.66 -11.82 -2.51
CA LEU A 234 -8.36 -13.10 -2.38
C LEU A 234 -7.75 -13.95 -1.26
N VAL A 235 -8.57 -14.85 -0.71
CA VAL A 235 -8.11 -16.00 0.08
C VAL A 235 -8.23 -17.28 -0.75
N ASN A 236 -7.55 -18.35 -0.36
CA ASN A 236 -7.66 -19.67 -0.99
C ASN A 236 -7.98 -20.74 0.07
N GLN A 237 -8.30 -21.96 -0.37
CA GLN A 237 -8.79 -23.03 0.52
C GLN A 237 -7.67 -23.77 1.26
N ASP A 238 -6.44 -23.73 0.74
CA ASP A 238 -5.45 -24.77 1.01
C ASP A 238 -4.21 -24.24 1.75
N ILE A 239 -3.73 -23.04 1.42
CA ILE A 239 -2.42 -22.53 1.81
C ILE A 239 -2.55 -21.10 2.34
N GLU A 240 -1.88 -20.78 3.45
CA GLU A 240 -1.85 -19.39 3.91
C GLU A 240 -1.09 -18.49 2.93
N ARG A 241 -1.57 -17.26 2.77
CA ARG A 241 -0.88 -16.21 2.00
C ARG A 241 -0.34 -15.16 2.95
N ARG A 242 0.84 -14.61 2.65
CA ARG A 242 1.48 -13.53 3.40
C ARG A 242 1.91 -12.41 2.47
N SER A 243 1.80 -11.18 2.95
CA SER A 243 2.34 -10.02 2.23
C SER A 243 2.77 -8.91 3.19
N LEU A 244 3.74 -8.10 2.76
CA LEU A 244 4.22 -6.93 3.48
C LEU A 244 3.97 -5.69 2.63
N ALA A 245 3.07 -4.83 3.09
CA ALA A 245 2.77 -3.57 2.44
C ALA A 245 3.49 -2.43 3.18
N PHE A 246 4.31 -1.67 2.46
CA PHE A 246 4.90 -0.42 2.92
C PHE A 246 4.18 0.74 2.24
N PHE A 247 3.60 1.63 3.04
CA PHE A 247 2.87 2.80 2.56
C PHE A 247 3.69 4.05 2.82
N LEU A 248 3.88 4.87 1.79
CA LEU A 248 4.41 6.21 1.92
C LEU A 248 3.27 7.21 2.08
N CYS A 249 3.28 7.94 3.20
CA CYS A 249 2.30 8.95 3.53
C CYS A 249 2.97 10.32 3.68
N PRO A 250 2.39 11.41 3.15
CA PRO A 250 2.83 12.75 3.50
C PRO A 250 2.70 12.99 5.01
N LYS A 251 3.39 14.00 5.53
CA LYS A 251 3.12 14.50 6.88
C LYS A 251 1.66 14.95 7.00
N HIS A 252 1.02 14.74 8.15
CA HIS A 252 -0.41 15.02 8.38
C HIS A 252 -0.88 16.42 7.94
N ASP A 253 -0.10 17.45 8.22
CA ASP A 253 -0.41 18.85 7.91
C ASP A 253 0.03 19.30 6.51
N LYS A 254 0.62 18.40 5.70
CA LYS A 254 1.02 18.74 4.32
C LYS A 254 -0.21 18.98 3.46
N VAL A 255 -0.22 20.15 2.82
CA VAL A 255 -1.19 20.49 1.79
C VAL A 255 -0.85 19.74 0.52
N VAL A 256 -1.74 18.82 0.14
CA VAL A 256 -1.71 18.07 -1.11
C VAL A 256 -2.22 19.00 -2.22
N ARG A 257 -1.33 19.31 -3.16
CA ARG A 257 -1.62 20.14 -4.32
C ARG A 257 -0.72 19.77 -5.49
N PRO A 258 -1.22 19.78 -6.73
CA PRO A 258 -0.38 19.54 -7.90
C PRO A 258 0.74 20.58 -8.06
N PRO A 259 1.93 20.18 -8.58
CA PRO A 259 2.96 21.12 -9.01
C PRO A 259 2.41 22.12 -10.01
N LYS A 260 2.84 23.39 -9.92
CA LYS A 260 2.41 24.44 -10.88
C LYS A 260 2.82 24.10 -12.31
N ASP A 261 4.02 23.55 -12.45
CA ASP A 261 4.64 23.23 -13.74
C ASP A 261 4.10 21.92 -14.33
N LEU A 262 3.24 21.19 -13.60
CA LEU A 262 2.59 19.98 -14.10
C LEU A 262 1.63 20.27 -15.27
N PHE A 263 1.12 21.50 -15.33
CA PHE A 263 0.18 21.95 -16.34
C PHE A 263 0.84 22.95 -17.30
N GLY A 264 0.58 22.80 -18.59
CA GLY A 264 0.46 23.98 -19.44
C GLY A 264 -0.76 24.79 -19.00
N ILE A 265 -0.74 26.12 -19.14
CA ILE A 265 -1.64 27.15 -18.56
C ILE A 265 -3.19 26.93 -18.66
N LYS A 266 -3.72 25.82 -19.18
CA LYS A 266 -5.08 25.76 -19.75
C LYS A 266 -6.10 24.81 -19.11
N GLU A 267 -5.76 23.93 -18.17
CA GLU A 267 -6.73 22.97 -17.61
C GLU A 267 -7.18 23.37 -16.19
N PRO A 268 -8.50 23.39 -15.88
CA PRO A 268 -8.97 23.57 -14.52
C PRO A 268 -8.60 22.34 -13.67
N ARG A 269 -8.11 22.58 -12.45
CA ARG A 269 -7.75 21.51 -11.51
C ARG A 269 -8.94 20.62 -11.20
N LYS A 270 -8.71 19.31 -11.15
CA LYS A 270 -9.72 18.30 -10.78
C LYS A 270 -9.88 18.18 -9.26
N TYR A 271 -8.81 18.39 -8.52
CA TYR A 271 -8.79 18.26 -7.07
C TYR A 271 -8.62 19.62 -6.38
N PRO A 272 -9.38 19.90 -5.29
CA PRO A 272 -9.11 21.06 -4.44
C PRO A 272 -7.80 20.86 -3.66
N ASP A 273 -7.31 21.95 -3.05
CA ASP A 273 -6.25 21.83 -2.05
C ASP A 273 -6.84 21.25 -0.75
N PHE A 274 -6.14 20.30 -0.14
CA PHE A 274 -6.53 19.72 1.14
C PHE A 274 -5.29 19.28 1.92
N THR A 275 -5.40 19.15 3.25
CA THR A 275 -4.33 18.51 4.02
C THR A 275 -4.44 17.00 3.94
N TRP A 276 -3.32 16.28 4.05
CA TRP A 276 -3.38 14.81 4.08
C TRP A 276 -4.25 14.29 5.24
N SER A 277 -4.25 14.99 6.38
CA SER A 277 -5.13 14.64 7.52
C SER A 277 -6.61 14.77 7.17
N ASP A 278 -7.03 15.83 6.47
CA ASP A 278 -8.44 16.00 6.06
C ASP A 278 -8.85 14.90 5.08
N PHE A 279 -7.96 14.57 4.14
CA PHE A 279 -8.22 13.52 3.15
C PHE A 279 -8.26 12.13 3.77
N LEU A 280 -7.37 11.83 4.71
CA LEU A 280 -7.42 10.57 5.46
C LEU A 280 -8.73 10.47 6.26
N GLY A 281 -9.14 11.56 6.92
CA GLY A 281 -10.43 11.60 7.61
C GLY A 281 -11.62 11.42 6.65
N PHE A 282 -11.59 12.04 5.48
CA PHE A 282 -12.61 11.86 4.45
C PHE A 282 -12.68 10.40 3.98
N THR A 283 -11.53 9.78 3.68
CA THR A 283 -11.50 8.41 3.15
C THR A 283 -11.98 7.36 4.15
N GLN A 284 -11.67 7.55 5.43
CA GLN A 284 -12.11 6.66 6.50
C GLN A 284 -13.62 6.74 6.78
N ASN A 285 -14.24 7.90 6.57
CA ASN A 285 -15.64 8.15 6.94
C ASN A 285 -16.61 8.07 5.75
N CYS A 286 -16.14 8.33 4.53
CA CYS A 286 -17.01 8.54 3.37
C CYS A 286 -16.65 7.66 2.16
N TYR A 287 -15.46 7.05 2.13
CA TYR A 287 -14.89 6.44 0.93
C TYR A 287 -14.67 4.92 1.03
N ARG A 288 -14.47 4.39 2.25
CA ARG A 288 -14.59 2.95 2.53
C ARG A 288 -16.07 2.63 2.70
N ILE A 289 -16.79 2.50 1.59
CA ILE A 289 -18.05 1.74 1.58
C ILE A 289 -17.61 0.30 1.56
#